data_AF-A0A966NF54-F1
#
_entry.id   AF-A0A966NF54-F1
#
_cell.length_a   1.000
_cell.length_b   1.000
_cell.length_c   1.000
_cell.angle_alpha   90.00
_cell.angle_beta   90.00
_cell.angle_gamma   90.00
#
_symmetry.space_group_name_H-M   'P 1'
#
loop_
_entity.id
_entity.type
_entity.pdbx_description
1 polymer ?
#
loop_
_entity_poly.entity_id
_entity_poly.type
_entity_poly.pdbx_seq_one_letter_code
_entity_poly.pdbx_strand_id
1 'polypeptide(L)'
;MIGPVPEARDRMLYVRAAMTSMTSPRSRRPRSRCGFRSATLVALLTGLLLLTTACTGGSSGSGPGAEDTVEESTTTAAPTTTIDPATLPQTEEKPTTTGAAFQDRMAALGDAIIADDSSLALGSFFPVEAYKQVKKLSDPASDWKNRLIAELKVDTHDAHNQLGAGAANATYLGVDVPDAAVWVKPGEEYNLIGYWRVYGTKLRFDVGGTTKVIPVSSLISWRGQWYLVHLGAIR
;
A
#
# COMPACT_ATOMS: atom_id res chain seq x y z
N MET A 1 44.91 11.19 2.33
CA MET A 1 44.39 11.50 3.68
C MET A 1 42.88 11.53 3.58
N ILE A 2 42.22 10.46 4.02
CA ILE A 2 40.77 10.29 3.95
C ILE A 2 40.21 10.83 5.26
N GLY A 3 39.41 11.89 5.17
CA GLY A 3 38.75 12.49 6.34
C GLY A 3 37.79 11.50 7.02
N PRO A 4 37.44 11.73 8.30
CA PRO A 4 36.61 10.80 9.05
C PRO A 4 35.21 10.66 8.41
N VAL A 5 34.78 9.41 8.25
CA VAL A 5 33.43 9.04 7.83
C VAL A 5 32.45 9.44 8.95
N PRO A 6 31.35 10.17 8.66
CA PRO A 6 30.38 10.54 9.69
C PRO A 6 29.71 9.31 10.31
N GLU A 7 29.72 9.30 11.64
CA GLU A 7 29.26 8.26 12.55
C GLU A 7 27.73 8.06 12.46
N ALA A 8 27.26 6.83 12.69
CA ALA A 8 25.88 6.33 12.52
C ALA A 8 24.76 7.08 13.28
N ARG A 9 25.06 8.17 14.00
CA ARG A 9 24.11 8.95 14.81
C ARG A 9 23.22 9.88 13.97
N ASP A 10 23.67 10.34 12.81
CA ASP A 10 22.88 11.23 11.95
C ASP A 10 21.75 10.52 11.18
N ARG A 11 21.82 9.19 11.01
CA ARG A 11 20.79 8.43 10.29
C ARG A 11 19.49 8.23 11.10
N MET A 12 19.58 8.26 12.43
CA MET A 12 18.41 8.14 13.32
C MET A 12 17.63 9.46 13.46
N LEU A 13 18.28 10.60 13.15
CA LEU A 13 17.65 11.92 13.18
C LEU A 13 16.72 12.16 11.98
N TYR A 14 16.93 11.51 10.83
CA TYR A 14 16.01 11.63 9.70
C TYR A 14 14.66 10.93 9.95
N VAL A 15 14.69 9.75 10.59
CA VAL A 15 13.48 9.03 11.03
C VAL A 15 12.70 9.85 12.07
N ARG A 16 13.41 10.56 12.96
CA ARG A 16 12.77 11.50 13.91
C ARG A 16 12.26 12.78 13.24
N ALA A 17 12.98 13.38 12.30
CA ALA A 17 12.59 14.64 11.67
C ALA A 17 11.33 14.49 10.80
N ALA A 18 11.16 13.37 10.10
CA ALA A 18 9.92 13.09 9.36
C ALA A 18 8.72 12.81 10.29
N MET A 19 8.96 12.27 11.49
CA MET A 19 7.91 12.00 12.50
C MET A 19 7.60 13.21 13.42
N THR A 20 8.50 14.19 13.55
CA THR A 20 8.30 15.34 14.47
C THR A 20 7.36 16.42 13.90
N SER A 21 7.01 16.35 12.62
CA SER A 21 5.94 17.17 12.01
C SER A 21 4.51 16.76 12.40
N MET A 22 4.33 15.71 13.21
CA MET A 22 3.03 15.20 13.67
C MET A 22 2.66 15.56 15.12
N THR A 23 3.08 16.72 15.62
CA THR A 23 2.36 17.37 16.73
C THR A 23 1.49 18.50 16.18
N SER A 24 0.23 18.17 15.93
CA SER A 24 -0.83 19.17 15.81
C SER A 24 -0.80 20.06 17.07
N PRO A 25 -0.95 21.39 16.94
CA PRO A 25 -1.06 22.24 18.11
C PRO A 25 -2.30 21.81 18.90
N ARG A 26 -2.12 21.42 20.17
CA ARG A 26 -3.22 21.32 21.13
C ARG A 26 -3.93 22.68 21.18
N SER A 27 -5.01 22.80 20.43
CA SER A 27 -5.99 23.87 20.57
C SER A 27 -6.53 23.80 21.99
N ARG A 28 -6.04 24.71 22.85
CA ARG A 28 -6.66 25.01 24.13
C ARG A 28 -8.02 25.65 23.82
N ARG A 29 -9.09 24.85 23.79
CA ARG A 29 -10.45 25.37 23.83
C ARG A 29 -10.67 26.02 25.20
N PRO A 30 -11.13 27.28 25.27
CA PRO A 30 -11.56 27.87 26.52
C PRO A 30 -12.81 27.15 27.02
N ARG A 31 -12.82 26.85 28.33
CA ARG A 31 -13.97 26.32 29.07
C ARG A 31 -15.04 27.42 29.14
N SER A 32 -16.01 27.39 28.24
CA SER A 32 -17.24 28.16 28.39
C SER A 32 -18.16 27.46 29.39
N ARG A 33 -18.53 28.21 30.43
CA ARG A 33 -19.36 27.79 31.54
C ARG A 33 -20.79 27.43 31.09
N CYS A 34 -21.32 26.49 31.85
CA CYS A 34 -22.67 25.97 31.90
C CYS A 34 -23.76 27.06 31.78
N GLY A 35 -24.73 26.83 30.90
CA GLY A 35 -25.96 27.58 30.78
C GLY A 35 -27.07 26.65 30.29
N PHE A 36 -27.84 26.12 31.24
CA PHE A 36 -29.13 25.46 31.07
C PHE A 36 -30.05 26.25 30.11
N ARG A 37 -30.74 25.59 29.18
CA ARG A 37 -32.21 25.69 28.95
C ARG A 37 -32.71 24.56 28.05
N SER A 38 -33.69 23.81 28.56
CA SER A 38 -34.56 22.89 27.83
C SER A 38 -35.41 23.63 26.78
N ALA A 39 -35.70 22.97 25.65
CA ALA A 39 -36.98 23.13 24.95
C ALA A 39 -37.22 21.93 24.01
N THR A 40 -38.25 21.17 24.33
CA THR A 40 -38.90 20.13 23.54
C THR A 40 -39.66 20.76 22.37
N LEU A 41 -39.67 20.14 21.17
CA LEU A 41 -40.83 20.20 20.27
C LEU A 41 -40.82 19.09 19.22
N VAL A 42 -41.98 18.44 19.13
CA VAL A 42 -42.40 17.36 18.24
C VAL A 42 -43.03 17.97 16.98
N ALA A 43 -42.84 17.38 15.80
CA ALA A 43 -43.84 17.40 14.73
C ALA A 43 -43.59 16.31 13.65
N LEU A 44 -44.61 15.47 13.45
CA LEU A 44 -44.84 14.57 12.31
C LEU A 44 -45.26 15.35 11.04
N LEU A 45 -45.12 14.72 9.86
CA LEU A 45 -46.02 14.74 8.67
C LEU A 45 -45.39 13.77 7.61
N THR A 46 -45.84 12.54 7.35
CA THR A 46 -46.97 12.00 6.53
C THR A 46 -47.04 12.34 5.04
N GLY A 47 -47.10 11.27 4.21
CA GLY A 47 -47.81 11.15 2.93
C GLY A 47 -46.96 11.25 1.65
N LEU A 48 -47.26 10.67 0.49
CA LEU A 48 -48.28 9.71 0.00
C LEU A 48 -48.02 9.50 -1.52
N LEU A 49 -47.74 8.26 -1.94
CA LEU A 49 -48.31 7.47 -3.08
C LEU A 49 -48.61 8.08 -4.50
N LEU A 50 -48.34 7.24 -5.51
CA LEU A 50 -49.05 6.95 -6.81
C LEU A 50 -48.33 7.23 -8.17
N LEU A 51 -48.02 6.11 -8.84
CA LEU A 51 -48.34 5.68 -10.23
C LEU A 51 -48.09 6.59 -11.46
N THR A 52 -47.48 6.02 -12.51
CA THR A 52 -48.06 5.64 -13.84
C THR A 52 -46.95 5.20 -14.81
N THR A 53 -46.94 3.98 -15.38
CA THR A 53 -47.56 3.44 -16.63
C THR A 53 -46.94 3.89 -17.97
N ALA A 54 -46.83 2.91 -18.89
CA ALA A 54 -46.69 2.95 -20.37
C ALA A 54 -45.28 2.75 -20.95
N CYS A 55 -45.02 2.07 -22.08
CA CYS A 55 -45.74 1.12 -22.94
C CYS A 55 -44.68 0.47 -23.87
N THR A 56 -44.88 -0.81 -24.20
CA THR A 56 -44.76 -1.45 -25.52
C THR A 56 -43.78 -0.92 -26.57
N GLY A 57 -42.91 -1.82 -27.05
CA GLY A 57 -42.21 -1.68 -28.33
C GLY A 57 -41.50 -2.98 -28.72
N GLY A 58 -42.19 -3.85 -29.46
CA GLY A 58 -41.59 -5.04 -30.05
C GLY A 58 -40.83 -4.75 -31.34
N SER A 59 -39.93 -5.66 -31.71
CA SER A 59 -39.78 -6.11 -33.11
C SER A 59 -38.92 -7.37 -33.15
N SER A 60 -39.57 -8.43 -33.60
CA SER A 60 -38.94 -9.65 -34.08
C SER A 60 -38.14 -9.33 -35.34
N GLY A 61 -36.86 -9.70 -35.34
CA GLY A 61 -36.02 -9.74 -36.53
C GLY A 61 -35.38 -11.12 -36.63
N SER A 62 -36.09 -12.06 -37.25
CA SER A 62 -35.51 -13.32 -37.71
C SER A 62 -34.83 -13.07 -39.06
N GLY A 63 -33.53 -13.31 -39.11
CA GLY A 63 -32.71 -13.35 -40.34
C GLY A 63 -31.71 -14.50 -40.23
N PRO A 64 -31.34 -15.16 -41.35
CA PRO A 64 -30.99 -16.58 -41.37
C PRO A 64 -29.50 -16.88 -41.24
N GLY A 65 -29.24 -18.11 -40.78
CA GLY A 65 -28.11 -18.98 -41.09
C GLY A 65 -26.78 -18.36 -41.55
N ALA A 66 -25.83 -18.32 -40.62
CA ALA A 66 -24.42 -18.53 -40.94
C ALA A 66 -23.97 -19.75 -40.13
N GLU A 67 -23.66 -20.83 -40.84
CA GLU A 67 -22.94 -21.98 -40.30
C GLU A 67 -21.54 -21.49 -39.90
N ASP A 68 -21.32 -21.27 -38.60
CA ASP A 68 -20.00 -20.95 -38.08
C ASP A 68 -19.37 -22.25 -37.60
N THR A 69 -18.38 -22.70 -38.36
CA THR A 69 -17.52 -23.83 -38.03
C THR A 69 -16.84 -23.56 -36.69
N VAL A 70 -17.27 -24.27 -35.64
CA VAL A 70 -16.59 -24.27 -34.35
C VAL A 70 -15.31 -25.11 -34.51
N GLU A 71 -14.21 -24.47 -34.89
CA GLU A 71 -12.87 -25.04 -34.69
C GLU A 71 -12.53 -24.92 -33.21
N GLU A 72 -12.73 -26.02 -32.48
CA GLU A 72 -12.24 -26.23 -31.12
C GLU A 72 -10.71 -26.28 -31.13
N SER A 73 -10.08 -25.10 -31.14
CA SER A 73 -8.64 -24.96 -30.91
C SER A 73 -8.34 -25.22 -29.43
N THR A 74 -8.16 -26.48 -29.07
CA THR A 74 -7.57 -26.88 -27.79
C THR A 74 -6.10 -26.49 -27.80
N THR A 75 -5.80 -25.23 -27.47
CA THR A 75 -4.44 -24.77 -27.22
C THR A 75 -3.99 -25.35 -25.88
N THR A 76 -3.24 -26.45 -25.93
CA THR A 76 -2.48 -26.93 -24.77
C THR A 76 -1.40 -25.89 -24.45
N ALA A 77 -1.63 -25.08 -23.41
CA ALA A 77 -0.64 -24.14 -22.91
C ALA A 77 0.59 -24.92 -22.39
N ALA A 78 1.76 -24.65 -22.96
CA ALA A 78 3.01 -25.20 -22.48
C ALA A 78 3.27 -24.75 -21.03
N PRO A 79 3.77 -25.63 -20.14
CA PRO A 79 4.13 -25.22 -18.79
C PRO A 79 5.30 -24.24 -18.87
N THR A 80 5.05 -22.98 -18.52
CA THR A 80 6.12 -22.00 -18.34
C THR A 80 6.65 -22.21 -16.92
N THR A 81 7.78 -22.90 -16.78
CA THR A 81 8.48 -23.03 -15.49
C THR A 81 9.16 -21.70 -15.18
N THR A 82 8.38 -20.71 -14.74
CA THR A 82 8.92 -19.43 -14.27
C THR A 82 9.58 -19.67 -12.93
N ILE A 83 10.91 -19.57 -12.88
CA ILE A 83 11.68 -19.61 -11.63
C ILE A 83 11.24 -18.42 -10.77
N ASP A 84 10.94 -18.66 -9.48
CA ASP A 84 10.63 -17.59 -8.54
C ASP A 84 11.86 -16.67 -8.36
N PRO A 85 11.78 -15.38 -8.75
CA PRO A 85 12.89 -14.44 -8.61
C PRO A 85 13.37 -14.26 -7.17
N ALA A 86 12.54 -14.55 -6.16
CA ALA A 86 12.93 -14.51 -4.75
C ALA A 86 13.98 -15.57 -4.38
N THR A 87 14.10 -16.64 -5.16
CA THR A 87 15.09 -17.73 -4.95
C THR A 87 16.44 -17.46 -5.61
N LEU A 88 16.50 -16.48 -6.51
CA LEU A 88 17.72 -16.12 -7.23
C LEU A 88 18.56 -15.12 -6.40
N PRO A 89 19.89 -15.11 -6.54
CA PRO A 89 20.75 -14.13 -5.87
C PRO A 89 20.36 -12.68 -6.18
N GLN A 90 20.59 -11.81 -5.21
CA GLN A 90 20.43 -10.36 -5.37
C GLN A 90 21.32 -9.79 -6.49
N THR A 91 20.84 -8.72 -7.13
CA THR A 91 21.65 -7.89 -8.05
C THR A 91 21.82 -6.47 -7.49
N GLU A 92 22.80 -5.73 -8.02
CA GLU A 92 23.01 -4.32 -7.65
C GLU A 92 22.20 -3.32 -8.51
N GLU A 93 21.29 -3.82 -9.35
CA GLU A 93 20.44 -3.00 -10.21
C GLU A 93 19.52 -2.10 -9.37
N LYS A 94 19.65 -0.78 -9.52
CA LYS A 94 18.78 0.19 -8.86
C LYS A 94 17.38 0.09 -9.47
N PRO A 95 16.33 -0.23 -8.68
CA PRO A 95 14.99 -0.36 -9.25
C PRO A 95 14.43 0.97 -9.76
N THR A 96 13.62 0.90 -10.80
CA THR A 96 12.87 2.06 -11.31
C THR A 96 11.54 2.21 -10.56
N THR A 97 10.99 3.42 -10.56
CA THR A 97 9.69 3.73 -9.92
C THR A 97 8.58 3.92 -10.95
N THR A 98 8.86 3.71 -12.23
CA THR A 98 7.94 3.90 -13.35
C THR A 98 7.54 2.58 -14.03
N GLY A 99 8.17 1.46 -13.67
CA GLY A 99 7.84 0.15 -14.22
C GLY A 99 6.47 -0.37 -13.77
N ALA A 100 5.78 -1.10 -14.65
CA ALA A 100 4.44 -1.64 -14.39
C ALA A 100 4.38 -2.50 -13.11
N ALA A 101 5.33 -3.42 -12.93
CA ALA A 101 5.37 -4.29 -11.76
C ALA A 101 5.49 -3.51 -10.43
N PHE A 102 6.18 -2.37 -10.43
CA PHE A 102 6.24 -1.51 -9.25
C PHE A 102 4.89 -0.80 -9.01
N GLN A 103 4.29 -0.25 -10.08
CA GLN A 103 3.00 0.42 -9.99
C GLN A 103 1.89 -0.54 -9.53
N ASP A 104 1.86 -1.77 -10.04
CA ASP A 104 0.92 -2.81 -9.64
C ASP A 104 1.05 -3.16 -8.15
N ARG A 105 2.29 -3.29 -7.64
CA ARG A 105 2.54 -3.53 -6.20
C ARG A 105 2.06 -2.35 -5.35
N MET A 106 2.31 -1.12 -5.77
CA MET A 106 1.87 0.04 -5.00
C MET A 106 0.35 0.25 -5.06
N ALA A 107 -0.29 -0.11 -6.18
CA ALA A 107 -1.74 -0.17 -6.30
C ALA A 107 -2.35 -1.23 -5.37
N ALA A 108 -1.80 -2.45 -5.35
CA ALA A 108 -2.25 -3.51 -4.44
C ALA A 108 -2.09 -3.14 -2.96
N LEU A 109 -1.03 -2.39 -2.61
CA LEU A 109 -0.87 -1.80 -1.28
C LEU A 109 -1.92 -0.72 -1.00
N GLY A 110 -2.25 0.10 -1.99
CA GLY A 110 -3.36 1.06 -1.93
C GLY A 110 -4.70 0.37 -1.65
N ASP A 111 -5.00 -0.69 -2.39
CA ASP A 111 -6.21 -1.49 -2.23
C ASP A 111 -6.28 -2.14 -0.83
N ALA A 112 -5.16 -2.68 -0.35
CA ALA A 112 -5.06 -3.22 1.01
C ALA A 112 -5.42 -2.19 2.08
N ILE A 113 -4.95 -0.94 1.93
CA ILE A 113 -5.26 0.15 2.86
C ILE A 113 -6.73 0.56 2.75
N ILE A 114 -7.28 0.68 1.54
CA ILE A 114 -8.69 1.04 1.33
C ILE A 114 -9.62 -0.02 1.93
N ALA A 115 -9.30 -1.29 1.73
CA ALA A 115 -10.10 -2.43 2.19
C ALA A 115 -9.87 -2.81 3.67
N ASP A 116 -8.87 -2.21 4.34
CA ASP A 116 -8.40 -2.64 5.67
C ASP A 116 -7.97 -4.13 5.69
N ASP A 117 -7.37 -4.60 4.60
CA ASP A 117 -6.97 -6.00 4.40
C ASP A 117 -5.53 -6.12 3.89
N SER A 118 -4.61 -6.36 4.84
CA SER A 118 -3.18 -6.56 4.54
C SER A 118 -2.88 -7.75 3.61
N SER A 119 -3.80 -8.72 3.45
CA SER A 119 -3.57 -9.87 2.59
C SER A 119 -3.40 -9.48 1.11
N LEU A 120 -4.06 -8.40 0.69
CA LEU A 120 -3.95 -7.81 -0.65
C LEU A 120 -2.54 -7.25 -0.93
N ALA A 121 -1.80 -6.84 0.11
CA ALA A 121 -0.46 -6.28 0.00
C ALA A 121 0.67 -7.34 0.06
N LEU A 122 0.37 -8.62 0.25
CA LEU A 122 1.41 -9.66 0.40
C LEU A 122 2.29 -9.78 -0.84
N GLY A 123 1.72 -9.60 -2.04
CA GLY A 123 2.49 -9.55 -3.28
C GLY A 123 3.43 -8.34 -3.34
N SER A 124 3.13 -7.25 -2.64
CA SER A 124 3.95 -6.04 -2.60
C SER A 124 5.04 -6.10 -1.53
N PHE A 125 4.90 -7.02 -0.58
CA PHE A 125 5.81 -7.20 0.53
C PHE A 125 7.07 -7.97 0.12
N PHE A 126 8.18 -7.71 0.82
CA PHE A 126 9.46 -8.33 0.51
C PHE A 126 9.38 -9.86 0.66
N PRO A 127 9.73 -10.64 -0.38
CA PRO A 127 9.53 -12.08 -0.37
C PRO A 127 10.34 -12.80 0.71
N VAL A 128 9.75 -13.82 1.33
CA VAL A 128 10.41 -14.58 2.39
C VAL A 128 11.70 -15.27 1.93
N GLU A 129 11.76 -15.79 0.70
CA GLU A 129 12.97 -16.44 0.17
C GLU A 129 14.10 -15.43 -0.09
N ALA A 130 13.78 -14.19 -0.44
CA ALA A 130 14.76 -13.11 -0.51
C ALA A 130 15.21 -12.70 0.90
N TYR A 131 14.28 -12.61 1.86
CA TYR A 131 14.58 -12.26 3.26
C TYR A 131 15.56 -13.22 3.92
N LYS A 132 15.40 -14.52 3.69
CA LYS A 132 16.32 -15.56 4.18
C LYS A 132 17.75 -15.37 3.67
N GLN A 133 17.92 -14.85 2.45
CA GLN A 133 19.24 -14.58 1.87
C GLN A 133 19.84 -13.26 2.41
N VAL A 134 18.99 -12.27 2.68
CA VAL A 134 19.43 -10.95 3.15
C VAL A 134 19.87 -10.98 4.61
N LYS A 135 19.09 -11.60 5.49
CA LYS A 135 19.26 -11.40 6.94
C LYS A 135 20.21 -12.39 7.58
N LYS A 136 21.07 -11.88 8.47
CA LYS A 136 21.89 -12.68 9.37
C LYS A 136 21.12 -12.98 10.66
N LEU A 137 20.04 -13.77 10.54
CA LEU A 137 19.22 -14.22 11.67
C LEU A 137 19.25 -15.74 11.78
N SER A 138 19.03 -16.28 12.99
CA SER A 138 18.97 -17.72 13.22
C SER A 138 17.73 -18.37 12.58
N ASP A 139 16.61 -17.66 12.58
CA ASP A 139 15.36 -18.10 11.93
C ASP A 139 14.69 -16.93 11.18
N PRO A 140 15.18 -16.60 9.97
CA PRO A 140 14.62 -15.51 9.17
C PRO A 140 13.16 -15.73 8.77
N ALA A 141 12.73 -17.00 8.60
CA ALA A 141 11.37 -17.31 8.18
C ALA A 141 10.35 -17.01 9.29
N SER A 142 10.69 -17.39 10.52
CA SER A 142 9.88 -17.06 11.70
C SER A 142 9.83 -15.55 11.95
N ASP A 143 10.96 -14.85 11.86
CA ASP A 143 10.99 -13.39 12.01
C ASP A 143 10.15 -12.68 10.95
N TRP A 144 10.27 -13.08 9.68
CA TRP A 144 9.45 -12.54 8.59
C TRP A 144 7.96 -12.73 8.86
N LYS A 145 7.54 -13.94 9.24
CA LYS A 145 6.12 -14.24 9.45
C LYS A 145 5.56 -13.58 10.71
N ASN A 146 6.26 -13.69 11.83
CA ASN A 146 5.72 -13.36 13.14
C ASN A 146 5.94 -11.88 13.50
N ARG A 147 6.96 -11.24 12.93
CA ARG A 147 7.20 -9.81 13.11
C ARG A 147 6.76 -9.04 11.89
N LEU A 148 7.43 -9.20 10.75
CA LEU A 148 7.21 -8.33 9.58
C LEU A 148 5.77 -8.38 9.02
N ILE A 149 5.19 -9.58 8.87
CA ILE A 149 3.80 -9.71 8.39
C ILE A 149 2.78 -9.29 9.46
N ALA A 150 3.07 -9.54 10.75
CA ALA A 150 2.22 -9.04 11.83
C ALA A 150 2.22 -7.51 11.89
N GLU A 151 3.37 -6.87 11.66
CA GLU A 151 3.51 -5.42 11.55
C GLU A 151 2.78 -4.88 10.34
N LEU A 152 2.90 -5.50 9.17
CA LEU A 152 2.15 -5.13 7.98
C LEU A 152 0.65 -5.06 8.28
N LYS A 153 0.09 -6.07 8.97
CA LYS A 153 -1.32 -6.07 9.35
C LYS A 153 -1.71 -4.86 10.20
N VAL A 154 -0.94 -4.58 11.24
CA VAL A 154 -1.19 -3.43 12.13
C VAL A 154 -1.05 -2.11 11.37
N ASP A 155 0.01 -1.97 10.58
CA ASP A 155 0.31 -0.75 9.85
C ASP A 155 -0.71 -0.48 8.73
N THR A 156 -1.24 -1.53 8.08
CA THR A 156 -2.35 -1.41 7.11
C THR A 156 -3.60 -0.85 7.78
N HIS A 157 -3.92 -1.35 8.97
CA HIS A 157 -5.06 -0.85 9.74
C HIS A 157 -4.87 0.60 10.19
N ASP A 158 -3.68 0.94 10.68
CA ASP A 158 -3.35 2.32 11.04
C ASP A 158 -3.40 3.27 9.83
N ALA A 159 -2.97 2.81 8.65
CA ALA A 159 -3.08 3.56 7.41
C ALA A 159 -4.54 3.73 6.96
N HIS A 160 -5.39 2.70 7.08
CA HIS A 160 -6.82 2.79 6.80
C HIS A 160 -7.47 3.84 7.70
N ASN A 161 -7.18 3.80 9.00
CA ASN A 161 -7.70 4.77 9.97
C ASN A 161 -7.25 6.21 9.66
N GLN A 162 -6.07 6.41 9.07
CA GLN A 162 -5.61 7.73 8.63
C GLN A 162 -6.40 8.30 7.44
N LEU A 163 -7.00 7.44 6.60
CA LEU A 163 -7.93 7.89 5.55
C LEU A 163 -9.25 8.40 6.15
N GLY A 164 -9.63 7.91 7.33
CA GLY A 164 -10.79 8.35 8.10
C GLY A 164 -12.10 7.71 7.66
N ALA A 165 -13.25 8.31 8.01
CA ALA A 165 -14.57 7.71 7.80
C ALA A 165 -14.93 7.42 6.32
N GLY A 166 -14.24 8.06 5.37
CA GLY A 166 -14.42 7.83 3.93
C GLY A 166 -13.48 6.77 3.33
N ALA A 167 -12.67 6.08 4.15
CA ALA A 167 -11.62 5.19 3.67
C ALA A 167 -12.10 4.14 2.67
N ALA A 168 -13.23 3.48 2.94
CA ALA A 168 -13.79 2.45 2.07
C ALA A 168 -14.24 2.96 0.68
N ASN A 169 -14.42 4.28 0.52
CA ASN A 169 -14.76 4.92 -0.75
C ASN A 169 -13.58 5.72 -1.34
N ALA A 170 -12.39 5.57 -0.77
CA ALA A 170 -11.22 6.27 -1.23
C ALA A 170 -10.76 5.73 -2.59
N THR A 171 -10.11 6.58 -3.38
CA THR A 171 -9.48 6.18 -4.65
C THR A 171 -7.98 6.32 -4.52
N TYR A 172 -7.22 5.27 -4.85
CA TYR A 172 -5.76 5.36 -4.94
C TYR A 172 -5.34 6.22 -6.13
N LEU A 173 -4.49 7.22 -5.90
CA LEU A 173 -4.05 8.19 -6.92
C LEU A 173 -2.62 7.95 -7.41
N GLY A 174 -1.85 7.12 -6.71
CA GLY A 174 -0.46 6.83 -7.07
C GLY A 174 0.52 6.97 -5.90
N VAL A 175 1.79 6.85 -6.25
CA VAL A 175 2.93 6.81 -5.33
C VAL A 175 3.97 7.85 -5.74
N ASP A 176 4.53 8.55 -4.76
CA ASP A 176 5.68 9.42 -4.93
C ASP A 176 6.87 8.82 -4.16
N VAL A 177 7.94 8.46 -4.89
CA VAL A 177 9.18 7.95 -4.33
C VAL A 177 10.27 9.01 -4.51
N PRO A 178 10.94 9.47 -3.44
CA PRO A 178 12.01 10.44 -3.58
C PRO A 178 13.24 9.80 -4.26
N ASP A 179 13.99 10.59 -5.04
CA ASP A 179 15.29 10.15 -5.57
C ASP A 179 16.39 10.25 -4.50
N ALA A 180 16.22 9.45 -3.44
CA ALA A 180 17.08 9.38 -2.28
C ALA A 180 17.45 7.93 -1.92
N ALA A 181 17.32 7.02 -2.90
CA ALA A 181 17.67 5.63 -2.71
C ALA A 181 19.17 5.46 -2.49
N VAL A 182 19.54 4.65 -1.50
CA VAL A 182 20.94 4.36 -1.14
C VAL A 182 21.21 2.87 -1.20
N TRP A 183 22.41 2.49 -1.64
CA TRP A 183 22.88 1.12 -1.52
C TRP A 183 23.33 0.85 -0.08
N VAL A 184 22.65 -0.07 0.58
CA VAL A 184 23.03 -0.60 1.89
C VAL A 184 24.07 -1.68 1.67
N LYS A 185 25.25 -1.51 2.28
CA LYS A 185 26.36 -2.46 2.12
C LYS A 185 26.13 -3.73 2.96
N PRO A 186 26.69 -4.87 2.55
CA PRO A 186 26.78 -6.06 3.40
C PRO A 186 27.35 -5.72 4.79
N GLY A 187 26.79 -6.30 5.85
CA GLY A 187 27.16 -6.05 7.24
C GLY A 187 26.47 -4.86 7.90
N GLU A 188 25.89 -3.93 7.13
CA GLU A 188 24.97 -2.92 7.69
C GLU A 188 23.61 -3.58 8.00
N GLU A 189 22.88 -3.06 9.00
CA GLU A 189 21.52 -3.50 9.39
C GLU A 189 21.36 -5.02 9.61
N TYR A 190 22.42 -5.68 10.09
CA TYR A 190 22.48 -7.13 10.29
C TYR A 190 22.23 -7.95 9.00
N ASN A 191 22.64 -7.41 7.85
CA ASN A 191 22.49 -8.08 6.56
C ASN A 191 23.76 -8.82 6.12
N LEU A 192 23.58 -9.95 5.44
CA LEU A 192 24.62 -10.73 4.77
C LEU A 192 25.01 -10.16 3.41
N ILE A 193 24.07 -9.53 2.72
CA ILE A 193 24.21 -8.99 1.36
C ILE A 193 23.63 -7.57 1.26
N GLY A 194 23.97 -6.84 0.21
CA GLY A 194 23.50 -5.48 -0.02
C GLY A 194 22.16 -5.39 -0.73
N TYR A 195 21.53 -4.22 -0.66
CA TYR A 195 20.32 -3.86 -1.41
C TYR A 195 20.17 -2.35 -1.50
N TRP A 196 19.41 -1.86 -2.47
CA TRP A 196 18.93 -0.49 -2.48
C TRP A 196 17.82 -0.32 -1.45
N ARG A 197 17.81 0.82 -0.75
CA ARG A 197 16.76 1.22 0.20
C ARG A 197 16.36 2.65 -0.07
N VAL A 198 15.07 2.94 0.01
CA VAL A 198 14.55 4.32 -0.01
C VAL A 198 13.55 4.53 1.12
N TYR A 199 13.59 5.73 1.69
CA TYR A 199 12.68 6.20 2.73
C TYR A 199 11.84 7.36 2.20
N GLY A 200 10.76 7.70 2.90
CA GLY A 200 9.96 8.89 2.59
C GLY A 200 9.06 8.75 1.37
N THR A 201 8.80 7.51 0.94
CA THR A 201 7.77 7.19 -0.06
C THR A 201 6.40 7.60 0.46
N LYS A 202 5.53 8.08 -0.44
CA LYS A 202 4.19 8.58 -0.11
C LYS A 202 3.16 7.97 -1.05
N LEU A 203 2.10 7.40 -0.49
CA LEU A 203 0.91 7.01 -1.24
C LEU A 203 -0.11 8.15 -1.18
N ARG A 204 -0.75 8.44 -2.30
CA ARG A 204 -1.78 9.48 -2.41
C ARG A 204 -3.14 8.82 -2.64
N PHE A 205 -4.15 9.32 -1.94
CA PHE A 205 -5.53 8.86 -2.05
C PHE A 205 -6.45 10.06 -2.19
N ASP A 206 -7.51 9.94 -2.98
CA ASP A 206 -8.66 10.84 -2.90
C ASP A 206 -9.67 10.26 -1.90
N VAL A 207 -10.10 11.09 -0.94
CA VAL A 207 -11.17 10.75 -0.01
C VAL A 207 -12.23 11.86 -0.09
N GLY A 208 -13.24 11.65 -0.93
CA GLY A 208 -14.31 12.61 -1.14
C GLY A 208 -13.83 13.97 -1.64
N GLY A 209 -12.90 13.98 -2.60
CA GLY A 209 -12.32 15.20 -3.17
C GLY A 209 -11.18 15.82 -2.34
N THR A 210 -10.80 15.19 -1.22
CA THR A 210 -9.63 15.61 -0.42
C THR A 210 -8.49 14.62 -0.61
N THR A 211 -7.34 15.11 -1.08
CA THR A 211 -6.13 14.29 -1.13
C THR A 211 -5.61 13.98 0.27
N LYS A 212 -5.51 12.69 0.60
CA LYS A 212 -4.81 12.16 1.76
C LYS A 212 -3.47 11.58 1.34
N VAL A 213 -2.49 11.70 2.23
CA VAL A 213 -1.14 11.17 2.02
C VAL A 213 -0.82 10.21 3.13
N ILE A 214 -0.48 8.97 2.76
CA ILE A 214 -0.02 7.94 3.70
C ILE A 214 1.48 7.73 3.48
N PRO A 215 2.33 7.92 4.49
CA PRO A 215 3.75 7.63 4.37
C PRO A 215 3.99 6.12 4.31
N VAL A 216 4.97 5.72 3.51
CA VAL A 216 5.57 4.38 3.53
C VAL A 216 6.97 4.53 4.09
N SER A 217 7.22 3.88 5.22
CA SER A 217 8.49 4.04 5.93
C SER A 217 9.68 3.58 5.09
N SER A 218 9.65 2.39 4.49
CA SER A 218 10.79 1.90 3.71
C SER A 218 10.42 0.92 2.60
N LEU A 219 11.04 1.14 1.44
CA LEU A 219 11.15 0.16 0.36
C LEU A 219 12.59 -0.34 0.25
N ILE A 220 12.75 -1.63 -0.07
CA ILE A 220 14.06 -2.24 -0.36
C ILE A 220 14.03 -2.98 -1.70
N SER A 221 15.19 -3.15 -2.33
CA SER A 221 15.28 -3.81 -3.63
C SER A 221 15.47 -5.31 -3.53
N TRP A 222 14.87 -6.03 -4.47
CA TRP A 222 15.33 -7.36 -4.88
C TRP A 222 15.36 -7.42 -6.40
N ARG A 223 16.53 -7.71 -6.97
CA ARG A 223 16.73 -7.93 -8.41
C ARG A 223 16.11 -6.83 -9.29
N GLY A 224 16.46 -5.58 -9.03
CA GLY A 224 15.95 -4.45 -9.81
C GLY A 224 14.48 -4.09 -9.56
N GLN A 225 13.82 -4.66 -8.54
CA GLN A 225 12.44 -4.37 -8.18
C GLN A 225 12.33 -3.83 -6.75
N TRP A 226 11.44 -2.86 -6.52
CA TRP A 226 11.11 -2.34 -5.19
C TRP A 226 10.06 -3.19 -4.49
N TYR A 227 10.25 -3.42 -3.19
CA TYR A 227 9.31 -4.10 -2.31
C TYR A 227 9.11 -3.33 -1.02
N LEU A 228 7.91 -3.43 -0.46
CA LEU A 228 7.59 -2.95 0.87
C LEU A 228 8.26 -3.83 1.94
N VAL A 229 8.86 -3.21 2.96
CA VAL A 229 9.30 -3.90 4.18
C VAL A 229 8.69 -3.30 5.45
N HIS A 230 8.51 -1.98 5.49
CA HIS A 230 7.82 -1.30 6.58
C HIS A 230 6.88 -0.26 6.00
N LEU A 231 5.58 -0.39 6.29
CA LEU A 231 4.56 0.60 5.95
C LEU A 231 4.58 1.72 7.00
N GLY A 232 4.45 1.35 8.27
CA GLY A 232 4.47 2.22 9.43
C GLY A 232 5.81 2.20 10.17
N ALA A 233 5.80 2.47 11.48
CA ALA A 233 7.01 2.61 12.27
C ALA A 233 7.86 1.33 12.28
N ILE A 234 9.19 1.49 12.13
CA ILE A 234 10.15 0.38 12.20
C ILE A 234 10.29 -0.07 13.65
N ARG A 235 10.05 -1.35 13.91
CA ARG A 235 10.07 -1.96 15.25
C ARG A 235 10.68 -3.36 15.27
#